data_AF-A0A941A759-F1
#
_entry.id   AF-A0A941A759-F1
#
_cell.length_a   1.000
_cell.length_b   1.000
_cell.length_c   1.000
_cell.angle_alpha   90.00
_cell.angle_beta   90.00
_cell.angle_gamma   90.00
#
_symmetry.space_group_name_H-M   'P 1'
#
loop_
_entity.id
_entity.type
_entity.pdbx_description
1 polymer ?
#
loop_
_entity_poly.entity_id
_entity_poly.type
_entity_poly.pdbx_seq_one_letter_code
_entity_poly.pdbx_strand_id
1 'polypeptide(L)' 'MSDRKDEISATLHLITEICLNSEISLRAKEYSGQLIVIAKDERNGKEYAMCKSEGR' A
#
# COMPACT_ATOMS: atom_id res chain seq x y z
N MET A 1 5.64 -23.79 -9.61
CA MET A 1 4.93 -22.99 -8.59
C MET A 1 3.58 -22.63 -9.19
N SER A 2 2.54 -22.36 -8.39
CA SER A 2 1.25 -21.94 -8.95
C SER A 2 1.41 -20.56 -9.57
N ASP A 3 0.92 -20.35 -10.80
CA ASP A 3 0.95 -19.06 -11.52
C ASP A 3 0.52 -17.89 -10.63
N ARG A 4 -0.44 -18.13 -9.74
CA ARG A 4 -0.94 -17.16 -8.76
C ARG A 4 0.14 -16.65 -7.80
N LYS A 5 1.04 -17.52 -7.35
CA LYS A 5 2.15 -17.12 -6.46
C LYS A 5 3.13 -16.23 -7.20
N ASP A 6 3.40 -16.53 -8.47
CA ASP A 6 4.34 -15.79 -9.29
C ASP A 6 3.78 -14.40 -9.62
N GLU A 7 2.48 -14.29 -9.93
CA GLU A 7 1.77 -13.01 -10.07
C GLU A 7 1.86 -12.14 -8.80
N ILE A 8 1.58 -12.74 -7.63
CA ILE A 8 1.65 -12.03 -6.35
C ILE A 8 3.08 -11.56 -6.08
N SER A 9 4.07 -12.41 -6.34
CA SER A 9 5.48 -12.08 -6.13
C SER A 9 5.92 -10.91 -7.04
N ALA A 10 5.55 -10.95 -8.32
CA ALA A 10 5.84 -9.86 -9.26
C ALA A 10 5.18 -8.54 -8.82
N THR A 11 3.93 -8.61 -8.36
CA THR A 11 3.19 -7.44 -7.85
C THR A 11 3.86 -6.85 -6.60
N LEU A 12 4.26 -7.69 -5.64
CA LEU A 12 4.97 -7.24 -4.44
C LEU A 12 6.32 -6.61 -4.77
N HIS A 13 7.04 -7.16 -5.75
CA HIS A 13 8.31 -6.61 -6.21
C HIS A 13 8.13 -5.19 -6.75
N LEU A 14 7.16 -4.99 -7.66
CA LEU A 14 6.84 -3.68 -8.21
C LEU A 14 6.45 -2.66 -7.13
N ILE A 15 5.59 -3.05 -6.19
CA ILE A 15 5.18 -2.19 -5.07
C ILE A 15 6.41 -1.78 -4.24
N THR A 16 7.31 -2.73 -3.96
CA THR A 16 8.52 -2.49 -3.16
C THR A 16 9.44 -1.49 -3.83
N GLU A 17 9.70 -1.63 -5.13
CA GLU A 17 10.54 -0.70 -5.88
C GLU A 17 9.97 0.73 -5.87
N ILE A 18 8.66 0.87 -6.07
CA ILE A 18 7.98 2.19 -6.01
C ILE A 18 8.14 2.81 -4.62
N CYS A 19 7.93 2.02 -3.56
CA CYS A 19 8.04 2.48 -2.18
C CYS A 19 9.45 2.95 -1.83
N LEU A 20 10.48 2.18 -2.21
CA LEU A 20 11.88 2.51 -1.96
C LEU A 20 12.30 3.79 -2.70
N ASN A 21 11.94 3.92 -3.97
CA ASN A 21 12.31 5.08 -4.80
C ASN A 21 11.58 6.38 -4.39
N SER A 22 10.40 6.25 -3.77
CA SER A 22 9.56 7.40 -3.39
C SER A 22 9.67 7.78 -1.92
N GLU A 23 10.45 7.04 -1.13
CA GLU A 23 10.53 7.17 0.34
C GLU A 23 9.16 7.01 1.02
N ILE A 24 8.39 6.01 0.58
CA ILE A 24 7.06 5.70 1.11
C ILE A 24 7.09 4.35 1.80
N SER A 25 6.44 4.23 2.97
CA SER A 25 6.12 2.92 3.57
C SER A 25 4.62 2.63 3.49
N LEU A 26 4.26 1.37 3.25
CA LEU A 26 2.89 0.89 3.30
C LEU A 26 2.63 0.19 4.63
N ARG A 27 1.53 0.55 5.30
CA ARG A 27 1.16 0.01 6.62
C ARG A 27 -0.32 -0.38 6.63
N ALA A 28 -0.64 -1.50 7.27
CA ALA A 28 -2.03 -1.83 7.55
C ALA A 28 -2.48 -1.09 8.83
N LYS A 29 -3.66 -0.45 8.79
CA LYS A 29 -4.25 0.27 9.91
C LYS A 29 -5.74 0.03 9.94
N GLU A 30 -6.31 -0.11 11.13
CA GLU A 30 -7.76 -0.22 11.30
C GLU A 30 -8.38 1.19 11.31
N TYR A 31 -9.43 1.38 10.51
CA TYR A 31 -10.21 2.61 10.46
C TYR A 31 -11.69 2.27 10.38
N SER A 32 -12.48 2.71 11.37
CA SER A 32 -13.93 2.43 11.46
C SER A 32 -14.28 0.94 11.33
N GLY A 33 -13.48 0.05 11.91
CA GLY A 33 -13.67 -1.40 11.85
C GLY A 33 -13.21 -2.08 10.55
N GLN A 34 -12.63 -1.31 9.62
CA GLN A 34 -12.08 -1.83 8.37
C GLN A 34 -10.54 -1.76 8.37
N LEU A 35 -9.88 -2.85 7.97
CA LEU A 35 -8.44 -2.84 7.72
C LEU A 35 -8.17 -2.14 6.39
N ILE A 36 -7.42 -1.05 6.44
CA ILE A 36 -7.01 -0.26 5.28
C ILE A 36 -5.49 -0.20 5.15
N VAL A 37 -5.01 0.03 3.92
CA VAL A 37 -3.60 0.28 3.65
C VAL A 37 -3.36 1.78 3.64
N ILE A 38 -2.38 2.22 4.44
CA ILE A 38 -1.92 3.60 4.58
C ILE A 38 -0.56 3.72 3.91
N ALA A 39 -0.38 4.73 3.07
CA ALA A 39 0.93 5.17 2.60
C ALA A 39 1.47 6.25 3.53
N LYS A 40 2.66 6.05 4.10
CA LYS A 40 3.35 7.03 4.94
C LYS A 40 4.54 7.62 4.16
N ASP A 41 4.58 8.94 4.04
CA ASP A 41 5.74 9.67 3.53
C ASP A 41 6.82 9.69 4.62
N GLU A 42 7.95 9.02 4.39
CA GLU A 42 9.01 8.92 5.39
C GLU A 42 9.81 10.22 5.54
N ARG A 43 9.68 11.18 4.61
CA ARG A 43 10.37 12.47 4.69
C ARG A 43 9.76 13.40 5.72
N ASN A 44 8.45 13.32 5.94
CA ASN A 44 7.70 14.23 6.81
C ASN A 44 6.73 13.54 7.78
N GLY A 45 6.58 12.22 7.68
CA GLY A 45 5.72 11.42 8.56
C GLY A 45 4.23 11.48 8.24
N LYS A 46 3.79 12.17 7.19
CA LYS A 46 2.36 12.27 6.82
C LYS A 46 1.83 10.94 6.31
N GLU A 47 0.62 10.62 6.74
CA GLU A 47 -0.11 9.41 6.35
C GLU A 47 -1.22 9.75 5.35
N TYR A 48 -1.35 8.93 4.32
CA TYR A 48 -2.34 9.04 3.25
C TYR A 48 -3.11 7.72 3.16
N ALA A 49 -4.43 7.81 3.21
CA ALA A 49 -5.33 6.69 2.98
C ALA A 49 -6.08 6.92 1.67
N MET A 50 -6.13 5.89 0.82
CA MET A 50 -7.07 5.91 -0.30
C MET A 50 -8.39 5.34 0.20
N CYS A 51 -9.27 6.22 0.70
CA CYS A 51 -10.67 5.84 0.88
C CYS A 51 -11.29 5.74 -0.50
N LYS A 52 -11.83 4.57 -0.85
CA LYS A 52 -12.67 4.45 -2.05
C LYS A 52 -13.82 5.44 -1.85
N SER A 53 -13.81 6.55 -2.58
CA SER A 53 -14.95 7.45 -2.62
C SER A 53 -16.12 6.63 -3.13
N GLU A 54 -17.11 6.36 -2.30
CA GLU A 54 -18.42 5.97 -2.81
C GLU A 54 -18.83 7.11 -3.74
N GLY A 55 -18.89 6.82 -5.05
CA GLY A 55 -19.30 7.80 -6.05
C GLY A 55 -20.63 8.39 -5.63
N ARG A 56 -20.68 9.72 -5.47
CA ARG A 56 -21.94 10.46 -5.48
C ARG A 56 -22.39 10.65 -6.91
#